data_AF-A0A2R6L2J2-F1
#
_entry.id   AF-A0A2R6L2J2-F1
#
_cell.length_a   1.000
_cell.length_b   1.000
_cell.length_c   1.000
_cell.angle_alpha   90.00
_cell.angle_beta   90.00
_cell.angle_gamma   90.00
#
_symmetry.space_group_name_H-M   'P 1'
#
loop_
_entity.id
_entity.type
_entity.pdbx_description
1 polymer ?
#
loop_
_entity_poly.entity_id
_entity_poly.type
_entity_poly.pdbx_seq_one_letter_code
_entity_poly.pdbx_strand_id
1 'polypeptide(L)' 'MGRHGWVLVGGLIIAMVLVPWAVVFLPQMQGFLGSLGLGVRDAYLVLPMVPALGLGILAVWAAIAYRRRE' A
#
# COMPACT_ATOMS: atom_id res chain seq x y z
N MET A 1 -6.31 -13.81 17.58
CA MET A 1 -6.53 -13.39 16.17
C MET A 1 -6.43 -14.61 15.26
N GLY A 2 -7.40 -14.82 14.37
CA GLY A 2 -7.32 -15.91 13.36
C GLY A 2 -6.33 -15.57 12.23
N ARG A 3 -6.02 -16.56 11.37
CA ARG A 3 -5.07 -16.44 10.23
C ARG A 3 -5.26 -15.18 9.39
N HIS A 4 -6.51 -14.74 9.18
CA HIS A 4 -6.83 -13.54 8.41
C HIS A 4 -6.39 -12.22 9.08
N GLY A 5 -6.42 -12.15 10.42
CA GLY A 5 -5.92 -10.99 11.16
C GLY A 5 -4.40 -10.86 11.05
N TRP A 6 -3.69 -11.98 11.02
CA TRP A 6 -2.24 -11.99 10.79
C TRP A 6 -1.85 -11.56 9.37
N VAL A 7 -2.67 -11.88 8.36
CA VAL A 7 -2.46 -11.38 6.98
C VAL A 7 -2.58 -9.86 6.93
N LEU A 8 -3.54 -9.27 7.65
CA LEU A 8 -3.67 -7.81 7.75
C LEU A 8 -2.45 -7.16 8.41
N VAL A 9 -1.99 -7.72 9.52
CA VAL A 9 -0.80 -7.21 10.23
C VAL A 9 0.44 -7.32 9.34
N GLY A 10 0.62 -8.46 8.66
CA GLY A 10 1.71 -8.63 7.69
C GLY A 10 1.65 -7.60 6.56
N GLY A 11 0.46 -7.38 5.99
CA GLY A 11 0.23 -6.34 4.98
C GLY A 11 0.56 -4.94 5.50
N LEU A 12 0.21 -4.62 6.75
CA LEU A 12 0.50 -3.34 7.38
C LEU A 12 2.01 -3.11 7.53
N ILE A 13 2.74 -4.12 8.01
CA ILE A 13 4.20 -4.05 8.13
C ILE A 13 4.84 -3.84 6.75
N ILE A 14 4.38 -4.58 5.74
CA ILE A 14 4.85 -4.41 4.35
C ILE A 14 4.58 -2.99 3.85
N ALA A 15 3.37 -2.47 4.05
CA ALA A 15 3.01 -1.11 3.66
C ALA A 15 3.90 -0.06 4.37
N MET A 16 4.16 -0.24 5.67
CA MET A 16 5.05 0.63 6.44
C MET A 16 6.50 0.63 5.95
N VAL A 17 6.95 -0.46 5.32
CA VAL A 17 8.30 -0.55 4.74
C VAL A 17 8.31 -0.03 3.30
N LEU A 18 7.28 -0.33 2.52
CA LEU A 18 7.18 0.08 1.12
C LEU A 18 7.15 1.59 0.96
N VAL A 19 6.37 2.32 1.77
CA VAL A 19 6.29 3.79 1.68
C VAL A 19 7.65 4.48 1.85
N PRO A 20 8.41 4.27 2.94
CA PRO A 20 9.70 4.92 3.13
C PRO A 20 10.73 4.51 2.07
N TRP A 21 10.79 3.22 1.71
CA TRP A 21 11.69 2.77 0.65
C TRP A 21 11.35 3.37 -0.72
N ALA A 22 10.05 3.46 -1.05
CA ALA A 22 9.63 4.06 -2.30
C ALA A 22 9.99 5.55 -2.39
N VAL A 23 9.93 6.28 -1.26
CA VAL A 23 10.40 7.67 -1.19
C VAL A 23 11.91 7.78 -1.42
N VAL A 24 12.70 6.86 -0.86
CA VAL A 24 14.16 6.83 -1.06
C VAL A 24 14.52 6.58 -2.53
N PHE A 25 13.77 5.73 -3.24
CA PHE A 25 13.99 5.42 -4.65
C PHE A 25 13.34 6.40 -5.63
N LEU A 26 12.60 7.40 -5.13
CA LEU A 26 11.87 8.34 -5.97
C LEU A 26 12.74 9.05 -7.02
N PRO A 27 13.98 9.51 -6.73
CA PRO A 27 14.84 10.15 -7.73
C PRO A 27 15.15 9.23 -8.91
N GLN A 28 15.40 7.94 -8.65
CA GLN A 28 15.66 6.91 -9.66
C GLN A 28 14.42 6.60 -10.51
N MET A 29 13.23 6.86 -9.99
CA MET A 29 11.94 6.61 -10.66
C MET A 29 11.39 7.85 -11.39
N GLN A 30 12.07 9.00 -11.34
CA GLN A 30 11.58 10.25 -11.95
C GLN A 30 11.31 10.13 -13.45
N GLY A 31 12.14 9.40 -14.20
CA GLY A 31 11.91 9.20 -15.64
C GLY A 31 10.62 8.42 -15.93
N PHE A 32 10.33 7.40 -15.13
CA PHE A 32 9.09 6.62 -15.22
C PHE A 32 7.87 7.44 -14.79
N LEU A 33 7.94 8.11 -13.64
CA LEU A 33 6.86 8.98 -13.14
C LEU A 33 6.56 10.12 -14.12
N GLY A 34 7.61 10.70 -14.72
CA GLY A 34 7.49 11.71 -15.77
C GLY A 34 6.79 11.18 -17.03
N SER A 35 7.02 9.91 -17.40
CA SER A 35 6.30 9.28 -18.52
C SER A 35 4.80 9.09 -18.25
N LEU A 36 4.40 9.03 -16.98
CA LEU A 36 3.00 9.01 -16.53
C LEU A 36 2.42 10.42 -16.36
N GLY A 37 3.19 11.47 -16.68
CA GLY A 37 2.79 12.88 -16.50
C GLY A 37 2.76 13.34 -15.04
N LEU A 38 3.32 12.55 -14.11
CA LEU A 38 3.34 12.90 -12.69
C LEU A 38 4.50 13.83 -12.38
N GLY A 39 4.19 15.01 -11.84
CA GLY A 39 5.19 15.89 -11.25
C GLY A 39 5.76 15.30 -9.96
N VAL A 40 6.90 15.81 -9.50
CA VAL A 40 7.55 15.37 -8.25
C VAL A 40 6.58 15.46 -7.06
N ARG A 41 5.80 16.55 -6.99
CA ARG A 41 4.80 16.76 -5.95
C ARG A 41 3.69 15.69 -5.99
N ASP A 42 3.18 15.38 -7.17
CA ASP A 42 2.09 14.41 -7.33
C ASP A 42 2.57 13.00 -6.99
N ALA A 43 3.82 12.68 -7.33
CA ALA A 43 4.44 11.42 -6.94
C ALA A 43 4.44 11.24 -5.42
N TYR A 44 4.78 12.26 -4.63
CA TYR A 44 4.71 12.18 -3.16
C TYR A 44 3.30 11.93 -2.62
N LEU A 45 2.25 12.38 -3.32
CA LEU A 45 0.86 12.19 -2.90
C LEU A 45 0.31 10.82 -3.31
N VAL A 46 0.63 10.36 -4.52
CA VAL A 46 0.09 9.13 -5.09
C VAL A 46 0.86 7.88 -4.64
N LEU A 47 2.17 8.00 -4.42
CA LEU A 47 3.01 6.87 -3.99
C LEU A 47 2.51 6.17 -2.71
N PRO A 48 2.13 6.87 -1.63
CA PRO A 48 1.54 6.22 -0.45
C PRO A 48 0.11 5.69 -0.69
N MET A 49 -0.60 6.13 -1.74
CA MET A 49 -1.93 5.60 -2.04
C MET A 49 -1.89 4.13 -2.45
N VAL A 50 -0.84 3.69 -3.14
CA VAL A 50 -0.72 2.30 -3.60
C VAL A 50 -0.80 1.30 -2.44
N PRO A 51 0.04 1.38 -1.40
CA PRO A 51 -0.08 0.49 -0.25
C PRO A 51 -1.35 0.74 0.58
N ALA A 52 -1.85 1.99 0.64
CA ALA A 52 -3.09 2.29 1.36
C ALA A 52 -4.33 1.61 0.74
N LEU A 53 -4.46 1.63 -0.58
CA LEU A 53 -5.51 0.93 -1.31
C LEU A 53 -5.40 -0.59 -1.09
N GLY A 54 -4.18 -1.14 -1.15
CA GLY A 54 -3.94 -2.55 -0.86
C GLY A 54 -4.41 -2.94 0.54
N LEU A 55 -4.08 -2.13 1.56
CA LEU A 55 -4.54 -2.33 2.92
C LEU A 55 -6.06 -2.21 3.07
N GLY A 56 -6.68 -1.23 2.42
CA GLY A 56 -8.14 -1.08 2.41
C GLY A 56 -8.83 -2.32 1.84
N ILE A 57 -8.35 -2.85 0.71
CA ILE A 57 -8.87 -4.07 0.10
C ILE A 57 -8.69 -5.27 1.03
N LEU A 58 -7.49 -5.43 1.62
CA LEU A 58 -7.22 -6.49 2.59
C LEU A 58 -8.14 -6.41 3.82
N ALA A 59 -8.44 -5.19 4.30
CA ALA A 59 -9.32 -4.97 5.44
C ALA A 59 -10.76 -5.38 5.11
N VAL A 60 -11.27 -5.01 3.94
CA VAL A 60 -12.59 -5.42 3.46
C VAL A 60 -12.67 -6.94 3.34
N TRP A 61 -11.66 -7.57 2.73
CA TRP A 61 -11.58 -9.03 2.63
C TRP A 61 -11.62 -9.69 4.02
N ALA A 62 -10.80 -9.21 4.96
CA ALA A 62 -10.73 -9.77 6.29
C ALA A 62 -12.06 -9.64 7.04
N ALA A 63 -12.77 -8.51 6.88
CA ALA A 63 -14.09 -8.29 7.47
C ALA A 63 -15.15 -9.26 6.90
N ILE A 64 -15.18 -9.46 5.57
CA ILE A 64 -16.08 -10.43 4.93
C ILE A 64 -15.75 -11.86 5.37
N ALA A 65 -14.45 -12.18 5.44
CA ALA A 65 -13.97 -13.51 5.79
C ALA A 65 -14.16 -13.83 7.28
N TYR A 66 -14.25 -12.81 8.14
CA TYR A 66 -14.62 -12.96 9.54
C TYR A 66 -16.11 -13.23 9.67
N ARG A 67 -16.96 -12.46 8.99
CA ARG A 67 -18.43 -12.63 8.99
C ARG A 67 -18.89 -14.01 8.52
N ARG A 68 -18.19 -14.63 7.56
CA ARG A 68 -18.53 -15.99 7.06
C ARG A 68 -18.20 -17.12 8.05
N ARG A 69 -17.44 -16.84 9.12
CA ARG A 69 -17.06 -17.82 10.14
C ARG A 69 -17.98 -17.79 11.36
N GLU A 70 -18.84 -16.77 11.46
CA GLU A 70 -19.94 -16.65 12.41
C GLU A 70 -21.20 -17.29 11.81
#